data_AF-A0A9P6WTU8-F1
#
_entry.id   AF-A0A9P6WTU8-F1
#
_cell.length_a   1.000
_cell.length_b   1.000
_cell.length_c   1.000
_cell.angle_alpha   90.00
_cell.angle_beta   90.00
_cell.angle_gamma   90.00
#
_symmetry.space_group_name_H-M   'P 1'
#
loop_
_entity.id
_entity.type
_entity.pdbx_description
1 polymer ?
#
loop_
_entity_poly.entity_id
_entity_poly.type
_entity_poly.pdbx_seq_one_letter_code
_entity_poly.pdbx_strand_id
1 'polypeptide(L)'
;MISYLLQSFLSGHSNKRTDIYGGSLENRMRYPLEVIEAVCKVWPEHKPLWVRISGTDFKHLDTMERDEEGWDIYQSIEYAKALKKIGVDVIDVSSGGNRADAAYSI
;
A
#
# COMPACT_ATOMS: atom_id res chain seq x y z
N MET A 1 0.75 6.30 11.63
CA MET A 1 0.68 7.29 10.55
C MET A 1 1.84 7.10 9.61
N ILE A 2 1.56 6.67 8.39
CA ILE A 2 2.55 6.56 7.31
C ILE A 2 1.89 7.06 6.04
N SER A 3 2.34 8.23 5.57
CA SER A 3 2.24 8.55 4.16
C SER A 3 3.55 9.14 3.70
N TYR A 4 4.16 8.40 2.79
CA TYR A 4 5.33 8.81 2.02
C TYR A 4 5.10 8.31 0.58
N LEU A 5 6.09 8.49 -0.29
CA LEU A 5 5.93 8.30 -1.74
C LEU A 5 5.20 7.01 -2.14
N LEU A 6 5.67 5.83 -1.69
CA LEU A 6 5.09 4.55 -2.15
C LEU A 6 3.63 4.37 -1.69
N GLN A 7 3.30 4.74 -0.46
CA GLN A 7 1.91 4.68 0.03
C GLN A 7 1.01 5.65 -0.75
N SER A 8 1.53 6.82 -1.16
CA SER A 8 0.76 7.79 -1.93
C SER A 8 0.36 7.28 -3.33
N PHE A 9 1.14 6.36 -3.92
CA PHE A 9 0.77 5.68 -5.16
C PHE A 9 -0.33 4.65 -4.94
N LEU A 10 -0.31 3.98 -3.79
CA LEU A 10 -1.23 2.90 -3.47
C LEU A 10 -2.66 3.39 -3.27
N SER A 11 -2.91 4.59 -2.76
CA SER A 11 -4.28 5.07 -2.53
C SER A 11 -4.82 5.83 -3.73
N GLY A 12 -6.03 5.48 -4.20
CA GLY A 12 -6.70 6.23 -5.25
C GLY A 12 -7.09 7.65 -4.84
N HIS A 13 -7.02 8.00 -3.55
CA HIS A 13 -7.28 9.35 -3.05
C HIS A 13 -6.17 10.33 -3.33
N SER A 14 -4.92 9.89 -3.19
CA SER A 14 -3.74 10.68 -3.50
C SER A 14 -3.27 10.49 -4.95
N ASN A 15 -3.38 9.27 -5.47
CA ASN A 15 -2.97 8.95 -6.83
C ASN A 15 -4.13 9.12 -7.82
N LYS A 16 -4.22 10.31 -8.43
CA LYS A 16 -5.19 10.65 -9.48
C LYS A 16 -4.62 10.55 -10.90
N ARG A 17 -3.51 9.80 -11.08
CA ARG A 17 -2.91 9.61 -12.41
C ARG A 17 -3.83 8.81 -13.31
N THR A 18 -3.74 9.06 -14.61
CA THR A 18 -4.50 8.38 -15.67
C THR A 18 -3.64 7.51 -16.57
N ASP A 19 -2.35 7.36 -16.24
CA ASP A 19 -1.42 6.50 -16.94
C ASP A 19 -1.33 5.10 -16.30
N ILE A 20 -0.33 4.32 -16.71
CA ILE A 20 -0.12 2.93 -16.22
C ILE A 20 0.21 2.82 -14.73
N TYR A 21 0.39 3.94 -14.04
CA TYR A 21 0.69 4.01 -12.61
C TYR A 21 -0.48 4.53 -11.76
N GLY A 22 -1.66 4.77 -12.34
CA GLY A 22 -2.86 5.20 -11.63
C GLY A 22 -4.15 4.55 -12.12
N GLY A 23 -5.26 4.89 -11.46
CA GLY A 23 -6.58 4.31 -11.71
C GLY A 23 -6.77 2.96 -11.02
N SER A 24 -6.65 1.86 -11.76
CA SER A 24 -6.88 0.51 -11.23
C SER A 24 -5.93 0.17 -10.07
N LEU A 25 -6.34 -0.76 -9.21
CA LEU A 25 -5.48 -1.28 -8.13
C LEU A 25 -4.15 -1.80 -8.69
N GLU A 26 -4.18 -2.54 -9.80
CA GLU A 26 -2.98 -3.08 -10.44
C GLU A 26 -1.99 -1.97 -10.81
N ASN A 27 -2.48 -0.90 -11.44
CA ASN A 27 -1.64 0.24 -11.84
C ASN A 27 -1.10 0.99 -10.63
N ARG A 28 -1.91 1.20 -9.60
CA ARG A 28 -1.48 1.86 -8.35
C ARG A 28 -0.41 1.07 -7.61
N MET A 29 -0.49 -0.26 -7.62
CA MET A 29 0.52 -1.14 -7.03
C MET A 29 1.80 -1.24 -7.87
N ARG A 30 1.75 -0.93 -9.17
CA ARG A 30 2.86 -1.14 -10.12
C ARG A 30 4.17 -0.51 -9.66
N TYR A 31 4.17 0.80 -9.38
CA TYR A 31 5.39 1.49 -9.00
C TYR A 31 5.97 1.00 -7.64
N PRO A 32 5.16 0.86 -6.57
CA PRO A 32 5.64 0.24 -5.33
C PRO A 32 6.23 -1.17 -5.52
N LEU A 33 5.59 -2.02 -6.32
CA LEU A 33 6.09 -3.38 -6.60
C LEU A 33 7.40 -3.35 -7.40
N GLU A 34 7.52 -2.48 -8.42
CA GLU A 34 8.76 -2.30 -9.20
C GLU A 34 9.94 -1.89 -8.30
N VAL A 35 9.71 -0.96 -7.36
CA VAL A 35 10.73 -0.52 -6.40
C VAL A 35 11.15 -1.68 -5.50
N ILE A 36 10.19 -2.43 -4.95
CA ILE A 36 10.47 -3.53 -4.02
C ILE A 36 11.18 -4.68 -4.73
N GLU A 37 10.79 -4.99 -5.98
CA GLU A 37 11.46 -6.00 -6.80
C GLU A 37 12.91 -5.59 -7.08
N ALA A 38 13.17 -4.32 -7.41
CA ALA A 38 14.52 -3.81 -7.63
C ALA A 38 15.38 -3.90 -6.37
N VAL A 39 14.82 -3.60 -5.19
CA VAL A 39 15.50 -3.76 -3.89
C VAL A 39 15.79 -5.24 -3.62
N CYS A 40 14.81 -6.12 -3.81
CA CYS A 40 14.94 -7.55 -3.57
C CYS A 40 16.07 -8.18 -4.40
N LYS A 41 16.27 -7.73 -5.65
CA LYS A 41 17.34 -8.21 -6.54
C LYS A 41 18.76 -7.93 -6.03
N VAL A 42 18.94 -6.91 -5.19
CA VAL A 42 20.26 -6.52 -4.66
C VAL A 42 20.40 -6.76 -3.16
N TRP A 43 19.32 -7.17 -2.50
CA TRP A 43 19.31 -7.43 -1.07
C TRP A 43 19.92 -8.81 -0.76
N PRO A 44 20.77 -8.95 0.27
CA PRO A 44 21.37 -10.24 0.60
C PRO A 44 20.32 -11.27 1.03
N GLU A 45 20.31 -12.45 0.40
CA GLU A 45 19.31 -13.51 0.62
C GLU A 45 19.19 -14.00 2.08
N HIS A 46 20.26 -13.89 2.87
CA HIS A 46 20.28 -14.32 4.27
C HIS A 46 19.70 -13.27 5.26
N LYS A 47 19.25 -12.11 4.77
CA LYS A 47 18.70 -11.03 5.59
C LYS A 47 17.22 -10.83 5.27
N PRO A 48 16.34 -10.74 6.28
CA PRO A 48 14.92 -10.52 6.01
C PRO A 48 14.68 -9.13 5.40
N LEU A 49 13.92 -9.07 4.32
CA LEU A 49 13.43 -7.83 3.73
C LEU A 49 12.04 -7.52 4.29
N TRP A 50 11.90 -6.34 4.89
CA TRP A 50 10.66 -5.88 5.49
C TRP A 50 10.04 -4.80 4.61
N VAL A 51 8.72 -4.87 4.43
CA VAL A 51 7.94 -3.80 3.81
C VAL A 51 6.89 -3.34 4.79
N ARG A 52 6.87 -2.02 5.04
CA ARG A 52 5.85 -1.40 5.87
C ARG A 52 4.73 -0.82 5.03
N ILE A 53 3.49 -1.12 5.39
CA ILE A 53 2.30 -0.65 4.68
C ILE A 53 1.31 0.04 5.62
N SER A 54 0.46 0.90 5.07
CA SER A 54 -0.82 1.23 5.70
C SER A 54 -1.83 0.11 5.40
N GLY A 55 -2.57 -0.39 6.38
CA GLY A 55 -3.64 -1.36 6.15
C GLY A 55 -4.93 -0.72 5.63
N THR A 56 -5.15 0.56 5.92
CA THR A 56 -6.29 1.36 5.47
C THR A 56 -6.00 2.84 5.65
N ASP A 57 -6.59 3.69 4.81
CA ASP A 57 -6.53 5.15 4.93
C ASP A 57 -7.60 5.72 5.90
N PHE A 58 -8.44 4.87 6.50
CA PHE A 58 -9.53 5.26 7.42
C PHE A 58 -10.52 6.26 6.81
N LYS A 59 -11.01 6.01 5.60
CA LYS A 59 -12.14 6.79 5.07
C LYS A 59 -13.42 6.59 5.89
N HIS A 60 -13.61 5.37 6.42
CA HIS A 60 -14.78 4.95 7.18
C HIS A 60 -14.38 4.57 8.61
N LEU A 61 -15.29 4.78 9.57
CA LEU A 61 -15.10 4.33 10.97
C LEU A 61 -15.05 2.81 11.06
N ASP A 62 -15.86 2.12 10.25
CA ASP A 62 -15.74 0.68 10.09
C ASP A 62 -14.58 0.37 9.13
N THR A 63 -13.49 -0.14 9.70
CA THR A 63 -12.29 -0.53 8.94
C THR A 63 -12.51 -1.67 7.94
N MET A 64 -13.64 -2.38 8.04
CA MET A 64 -14.02 -3.44 7.10
C MET A 64 -14.89 -2.91 5.95
N GLU A 65 -15.32 -1.65 6.00
CA GLU A 65 -16.02 -1.02 4.88
C GLU A 65 -15.08 -0.84 3.68
N ARG A 66 -15.59 -1.08 2.48
CA ARG A 66 -14.82 -0.98 1.23
C ARG A 66 -14.66 0.46 0.80
N ASP A 67 -13.48 0.78 0.29
CA ASP A 67 -13.18 2.07 -0.32
C ASP A 67 -12.42 1.85 -1.63
N GLU A 68 -13.16 1.51 -2.67
CA GLU A 68 -12.61 1.19 -4.00
C GLU A 68 -11.87 2.38 -4.64
N GLU A 69 -12.24 3.60 -4.25
CA GLU A 69 -11.61 4.85 -4.71
C GLU A 69 -10.33 5.20 -3.93
N GLY A 70 -10.04 4.47 -2.84
CA GLY A 70 -8.97 4.80 -1.91
C GLY A 70 -8.05 3.63 -1.61
N TRP A 71 -7.87 3.36 -0.32
CA TRP A 71 -7.05 2.28 0.19
C TRP A 71 -7.72 1.63 1.40
N ASP A 72 -8.25 0.43 1.18
CA ASP A 72 -8.92 -0.39 2.19
C ASP A 72 -8.15 -1.67 2.51
N ILE A 73 -8.65 -2.40 3.51
CA ILE A 73 -8.02 -3.64 3.98
C ILE A 73 -7.96 -4.72 2.89
N TYR A 74 -8.94 -4.80 2.00
CA TYR A 74 -8.98 -5.81 0.93
C TYR A 74 -7.91 -5.55 -0.12
N GLN A 75 -7.70 -4.28 -0.49
CA GLN A 75 -6.61 -3.86 -1.37
C GLN A 75 -5.25 -4.11 -0.72
N SER A 76 -5.12 -3.87 0.59
CA SER A 76 -3.88 -4.19 1.33
C SER A 76 -3.57 -5.69 1.33
N ILE A 77 -4.58 -6.56 1.38
CA ILE A 77 -4.43 -8.02 1.30
C ILE A 77 -3.93 -8.43 -0.10
N GLU A 78 -4.49 -7.86 -1.16
CA GLU A 78 -4.02 -8.15 -2.52
C GLU A 78 -2.58 -7.69 -2.74
N TYR A 79 -2.22 -6.52 -2.19
CA TYR A 79 -0.84 -6.04 -2.22
C TYR A 79 0.09 -6.95 -1.41
N ALA A 80 -0.32 -7.39 -0.22
CA ALA A 80 0.45 -8.35 0.59
C ALA A 80 0.71 -9.67 -0.14
N LYS A 81 -0.27 -10.19 -0.88
CA LYS A 81 -0.09 -11.37 -1.74
C LYS A 81 0.92 -11.12 -2.85
N ALA A 82 0.93 -9.93 -3.46
CA ALA A 82 1.90 -9.56 -4.48
C ALA A 82 3.32 -9.44 -3.89
N LEU A 83 3.47 -8.80 -2.72
CA LEU A 83 4.74 -8.69 -1.99
C LEU A 83 5.34 -10.07 -1.67
N LYS A 84 4.50 -11.02 -1.22
CA LYS A 84 4.93 -12.40 -0.96
C LYS A 84 5.50 -13.07 -2.21
N LYS A 85 4.95 -12.80 -3.39
CA LYS A 85 5.46 -13.37 -4.66
C LYS A 85 6.83 -12.80 -5.06
N ILE A 86 7.13 -11.57 -4.64
CA ILE A 86 8.41 -10.90 -4.93
C ILE A 86 9.54 -11.41 -4.02
N GLY A 87 9.20 -11.96 -2.85
CA GLY A 87 10.17 -12.45 -1.86
C GLY A 87 10.31 -11.56 -0.63
N VAL A 88 9.30 -10.73 -0.32
CA VAL A 88 9.25 -10.00 0.94
C VAL A 88 8.98 -10.97 2.10
N ASP A 89 9.80 -10.90 3.14
CA ASP A 89 9.73 -11.82 4.29
C ASP A 89 8.71 -11.37 5.34
N VAL A 90 8.61 -10.05 5.57
CA VAL A 90 7.78 -9.49 6.63
C VAL A 90 7.02 -8.27 6.12
N ILE A 91 5.72 -8.23 6.43
CA ILE A 91 4.86 -7.08 6.21
C ILE A 91 4.57 -6.44 7.55
N ASP A 92 5.16 -5.27 7.80
CA ASP A 92 4.89 -4.44 8.98
C ASP A 92 3.63 -3.61 8.69
N VAL A 93 2.54 -3.89 9.42
CA VAL A 93 1.24 -3.27 9.17
C VAL A 93 1.01 -2.12 10.14
N SER A 94 0.92 -0.91 9.59
CA SER A 94 0.43 0.29 10.27
C SER A 94 -0.89 0.75 9.64
N SER A 95 -1.28 2.00 9.83
CA SER A 95 -2.48 2.55 9.23
C SER A 95 -2.46 4.09 9.18
N GLY A 96 -3.29 4.64 8.29
CA GLY A 96 -3.55 6.06 8.12
C GLY A 96 -2.35 6.93 7.75
N GLY A 97 -2.58 8.24 7.67
CA GLY A 97 -1.58 9.27 7.38
C GLY A 97 -1.59 9.78 5.94
N ASN A 98 -2.40 9.18 5.06
CA ASN A 98 -2.47 9.56 3.64
C ASN A 98 -3.62 10.51 3.29
N ARG A 99 -4.47 10.83 4.28
CA ARG A 99 -5.59 11.76 4.15
C ARG A 99 -5.65 12.68 5.37
N ALA A 100 -6.09 13.91 5.15
CA ALA A 100 -6.27 14.90 6.22
C ALA A 100 -7.60 14.72 6.99
N ASP A 101 -8.59 14.08 6.38
CA ASP A 101 -9.95 13.87 6.88
C ASP A 101 -10.20 12.43 7.35
N ALA A 102 -9.16 11.73 7.83
CA ALA A 102 -9.28 10.37 8.32
C ALA A 102 -10.28 10.28 9.48
N ALA A 103 -11.20 9.30 9.40
CA ALA A 103 -12.19 9.03 10.41
C ALA A 103 -11.54 8.27 11.58
N TYR A 104 -11.33 8.97 12.69
CA TYR A 104 -10.91 8.36 13.96
C TYR A 104 -12.07 8.45 14.95
N SER A 105 -12.36 7.36 15.65
CA SER A 105 -13.15 7.40 16.89
C SER A 105 -12.28 7.98 18.00
N ILE A 106 -12.70 9.12 18.54
CA ILE A 106 -12.14 9.73 19.76
C ILE A 106 -12.80 9.13 20.99
#